data_AF-A0A922I285-F1
#
_entry.id   AF-A0A922I285-F1
#
_cell.length_a   1.000
_cell.length_b   1.000
_cell.length_c   1.000
_cell.angle_alpha   90.00
_cell.angle_beta   90.00
_cell.angle_gamma   90.00
#
_symmetry.space_group_name_H-M   'P 1'
#
loop_
_entity.id
_entity.type
_entity.pdbx_description
1 polymer ?
#
loop_
_entity_poly.entity_id
_entity_poly.type
_entity_poly.pdbx_seq_one_letter_code
_entity_poly.pdbx_strand_id
1 'polypeptide(L)'
;MMLSHRSTISIWLLIVHIVTLNDHSGYHFPLMPSPEFHDYHHLMFNQNFGRMGFLDYFHGTSERYFKSKYSKRHQVLLSLTPMKILIPDND
;
A
#
# COMPACT_ATOMS: atom_id res chain seq x y z
N MET A 1 17.85 16.29 17.52
CA MET A 1 17.17 16.21 16.20
C MET A 1 18.27 16.08 15.17
N MET A 2 18.28 14.99 14.39
CA MET A 2 19.45 14.61 13.57
C MET A 2 19.94 15.74 12.67
N LEU A 3 21.26 15.82 12.46
CA LEU A 3 21.99 16.72 11.54
C LEU A 3 21.63 16.50 10.05
N SER A 4 20.42 16.06 9.73
CA SER A 4 19.95 15.94 8.35
C SER A 4 19.84 17.32 7.72
N HIS A 5 20.35 17.46 6.50
CA HIS A 5 20.19 18.67 5.72
C HIS A 5 18.70 19.02 5.59
N ARG A 6 18.36 20.31 5.74
CA ARG A 6 16.96 20.76 5.76
C ARG A 6 16.18 20.32 4.53
N SER A 7 16.80 20.37 3.35
CA SER A 7 16.14 19.89 2.13
C SER A 7 15.85 18.39 2.16
N THR A 8 16.76 17.57 2.70
CA THR A 8 16.58 16.12 2.78
C THR A 8 15.40 15.76 3.67
N ILE A 9 15.30 16.35 4.86
CA ILE A 9 14.18 16.09 5.76
C ILE A 9 12.87 16.63 5.19
N SER A 10 12.88 17.79 4.53
CA SER A 10 11.67 18.33 3.87
C SER A 10 11.19 17.43 2.74
N ILE A 11 12.08 16.96 1.86
CA ILE A 11 11.72 16.05 0.76
C ILE A 11 11.20 14.72 1.32
N TRP A 12 11.88 14.17 2.32
CA TRP A 12 11.45 12.94 2.97
C TRP A 12 10.06 13.11 3.60
N LEU A 13 9.82 14.20 4.34
CA LEU A 13 8.53 14.50 4.94
C LEU A 13 7.42 14.64 3.89
N LEU A 14 7.68 15.31 2.76
CA LEU A 14 6.71 15.41 1.67
C LEU A 14 6.33 14.03 1.11
N ILE A 15 7.33 13.18 0.84
CA ILE A 15 7.10 11.83 0.31
C ILE A 15 6.28 10.99 1.29
N VAL A 16 6.66 10.94 2.57
CA VAL A 16 5.94 10.12 3.55
C VAL A 16 4.52 10.61 3.79
N HIS A 17 4.26 11.92 3.73
CA HIS A 17 2.89 12.45 3.85
C HIS A 17 2.02 12.04 2.67
N ILE A 18 2.51 12.21 1.44
CA ILE A 18 1.78 11.80 0.23
C ILE A 18 1.47 10.30 0.26
N VAL A 19 2.47 9.49 0.63
CA VAL A 19 2.33 8.04 0.74
C VAL A 19 1.34 7.64 1.85
N THR A 20 1.39 8.30 3.00
CA THR A 20 0.46 8.04 4.11
C THR A 20 -0.97 8.37 3.72
N LEU A 21 -1.20 9.48 3.01
CA LEU A 21 -2.51 9.83 2.49
C LEU A 21 -3.02 8.79 1.50
N ASN A 22 -2.15 8.28 0.62
CA ASN A 22 -2.52 7.19 -0.28
C ASN A 22 -2.92 5.90 0.46
N ASP A 23 -2.15 5.51 1.48
CA ASP A 23 -2.38 4.26 2.22
C ASP A 23 -3.58 4.30 3.18
N HIS A 24 -3.99 5.49 3.63
CA HIS A 24 -4.96 5.62 4.74
C HIS A 24 -6.18 6.50 4.46
N SER A 25 -6.26 7.14 3.29
CA SER A 25 -7.46 7.92 2.92
C SER A 25 -8.64 7.05 2.50
N GLY A 26 -8.41 5.75 2.27
CA GLY A 26 -9.39 4.84 1.66
C GLY A 26 -9.55 5.02 0.15
N TYR A 27 -8.74 5.89 -0.47
CA TYR A 27 -8.69 6.07 -1.92
C TYR A 27 -7.48 5.37 -2.53
N HIS A 28 -7.69 4.68 -3.64
CA HIS A 28 -6.63 4.15 -4.48
C HIS A 28 -6.32 5.21 -5.55
N PHE A 29 -5.34 6.09 -5.31
CA PHE A 29 -5.06 7.20 -6.21
C PHE A 29 -4.42 6.72 -7.54
N PRO A 30 -4.76 7.34 -8.67
CA PRO A 30 -4.09 7.06 -9.92
C PRO A 30 -2.61 7.49 -9.83
N LEU A 31 -1.74 6.75 -10.52
CA LEU A 31 -0.28 6.96 -10.58
C LEU A 31 0.47 6.76 -9.26
N MET A 32 -0.21 6.30 -8.20
CA MET A 32 0.37 6.02 -6.90
C MET A 32 0.56 4.52 -6.67
N PRO A 33 1.49 4.11 -5.79
CA PRO A 33 1.60 2.72 -5.36
C PRO A 33 0.28 2.24 -4.74
N SER A 34 -0.01 0.95 -4.89
CA SER A 34 -1.26 0.40 -4.39
C SER A 34 -1.30 0.32 -2.86
N PRO A 35 -2.38 0.76 -2.21
CA PRO A 35 -2.56 0.63 -0.76
C PRO A 35 -2.95 -0.79 -0.31
N GLU A 36 -3.32 -1.68 -1.26
CA GLU A 36 -3.98 -2.96 -0.97
C GLU A 36 -3.17 -3.90 -0.06
N PHE A 37 -1.83 -3.86 -0.11
CA PHE A 37 -0.99 -4.70 0.76
C PHE A 37 -1.09 -4.26 2.22
N HIS A 38 -1.12 -2.95 2.43
CA HIS A 38 -1.23 -2.32 3.74
C HIS A 38 -2.66 -2.37 4.29
N ASP A 39 -3.66 -2.16 3.43
CA ASP A 39 -5.06 -2.36 3.80
C ASP A 39 -5.34 -3.82 4.22
N TYR A 40 -4.72 -4.78 3.55
CA TYR A 40 -4.83 -6.19 3.94
C TYR A 40 -4.17 -6.48 5.29
N HIS A 41 -3.06 -5.81 5.61
CA HIS A 41 -2.48 -5.84 6.95
C HIS A 41 -3.50 -5.34 7.99
N HIS A 42 -4.16 -4.22 7.75
CA HIS A 42 -5.20 -3.70 8.64
C HIS A 42 -6.46 -4.58 8.69
N LEU A 43 -6.72 -5.39 7.67
CA LEU A 43 -7.83 -6.34 7.67
C LEU A 43 -7.52 -7.58 8.54
N MET A 44 -6.31 -8.12 8.43
CA MET A 44 -5.94 -9.42 9.04
C MET A 44 -5.14 -9.28 10.34
N PHE A 45 -4.46 -8.15 10.55
CA PHE A 45 -3.60 -7.78 11.68
C PHE A 45 -2.35 -8.65 11.95
N ASN A 46 -2.31 -9.89 11.45
CA ASN A 46 -1.26 -10.87 11.76
C ASN A 46 -0.40 -11.26 10.56
N GLN A 47 -0.41 -10.47 9.49
CA GLN A 47 0.25 -10.73 8.20
C GLN A 47 0.64 -9.39 7.54
N ASN A 48 1.47 -9.45 6.48
CA ASN A 48 1.84 -8.28 5.68
C ASN A 48 2.45 -7.12 6.51
N PHE A 49 3.40 -7.42 7.39
CA PHE A 49 3.93 -6.50 8.38
C PHE A 49 4.79 -5.37 7.81
N GLY A 50 5.53 -5.65 6.74
CA GLY A 50 6.47 -4.71 6.13
C GLY A 50 5.86 -4.04 4.91
N ARG A 51 5.91 -2.71 4.86
CA ARG A 51 5.41 -1.91 3.72
C ARG A 51 6.00 -2.35 2.36
N MET A 52 7.28 -2.76 2.34
CA MET A 52 7.96 -3.21 1.13
C MET A 52 7.74 -4.70 0.81
N GLY A 53 7.18 -5.48 1.74
CA GLY A 53 6.87 -6.90 1.56
C GLY A 53 8.05 -7.87 1.43
N PHE A 54 9.30 -7.41 1.30
CA PHE A 54 10.47 -8.30 1.10
C PHE A 54 10.64 -9.31 2.23
N LEU A 55 10.58 -8.85 3.48
CA LEU A 55 10.67 -9.73 4.64
C LEU A 55 9.40 -10.58 4.78
N ASP A 56 8.22 -10.07 4.41
CA ASP A 56 7.00 -10.87 4.43
C ASP A 56 6.98 -11.99 3.39
N TYR A 57 7.64 -11.78 2.26
CA TYR A 57 7.85 -12.83 1.27
C TYR A 57 8.81 -13.88 1.82
N PHE A 58 9.95 -13.46 2.38
CA PHE A 58 10.95 -14.38 2.93
C PHE A 58 10.41 -15.20 4.11
N HIS A 59 9.61 -14.59 4.99
CA HIS A 59 9.05 -15.25 6.17
C HIS A 59 7.66 -15.87 5.93
N GLY A 60 7.13 -15.82 4.70
CA GLY A 60 5.83 -16.41 4.33
C GLY A 60 4.60 -15.68 4.87
N THR A 61 4.75 -14.50 5.49
CA THR A 61 3.64 -13.73 6.09
C THR A 61 2.82 -12.95 5.07
N SER A 62 3.15 -13.03 3.78
CA SER A 62 2.37 -12.47 2.66
C SER A 62 1.66 -13.53 1.80
N GLU A 63 1.78 -14.82 2.12
CA GLU A 63 1.22 -15.88 1.27
C GLU A 63 -0.29 -15.83 1.10
N ARG A 64 -1.04 -15.58 2.19
CA ARG A 64 -2.51 -15.50 2.09
C ARG A 64 -2.95 -14.26 1.34
N TYR A 65 -2.19 -13.17 1.45
CA TYR A 65 -2.42 -11.98 0.64
C TYR A 65 -2.31 -12.30 -0.84
N PHE A 66 -1.23 -12.95 -1.28
CA PHE A 66 -1.06 -13.31 -2.70
C PHE A 66 -2.15 -14.24 -3.23
N LYS A 67 -2.70 -15.12 -2.38
CA LYS A 67 -3.83 -16.01 -2.72
C LYS A 67 -5.19 -15.32 -2.66
N SER A 68 -5.28 -14.11 -2.11
CA SER A 68 -6.54 -13.40 -1.91
C SER A 68 -6.95 -12.54 -3.12
N LYS A 69 -8.17 -12.01 -3.12
CA LYS A 69 -8.61 -11.02 -4.11
C LYS A 69 -7.86 -9.68 -3.99
N TYR A 70 -7.33 -9.34 -2.82
CA TYR A 70 -6.64 -8.07 -2.58
C TYR A 70 -5.33 -7.96 -3.36
N SER A 71 -4.63 -9.08 -3.60
CA SER A 71 -3.45 -9.09 -4.47
C SER A 71 -3.79 -8.79 -5.93
N LYS A 72 -4.96 -9.24 -6.40
CA LYS A 72 -5.44 -8.94 -7.76
C LYS A 72 -5.70 -7.44 -7.96
N ARG A 73 -6.10 -6.74 -6.89
CA ARG A 73 -6.30 -5.30 -6.84
C ARG A 73 -5.01 -4.49 -6.71
N HIS A 74 -3.87 -5.14 -6.44
CA HIS A 74 -2.57 -4.48 -6.25
C HIS A 74 -1.98 -4.02 -7.58
N GLN A 75 -2.51 -2.94 -8.12
CA GLN A 75 -2.11 -2.39 -9.42
C GLN A 75 -2.08 -0.87 -9.33
N VAL A 76 -1.13 -0.25 -10.03
CA VAL A 76 -1.13 1.21 -10.20
C VAL A 76 -2.27 1.57 -11.13
N LEU A 77 -3.20 2.39 -10.64
CA LEU A 77 -4.32 2.87 -11.45
C LEU A 77 -3.85 3.92 -12.46
N LEU A 78 -4.15 3.68 -13.74
CA LEU A 78 -4.02 4.66 -14.82
C LEU A 78 -5.37 5.29 -15.21
N SER A 79 -6.46 4.78 -14.63
CA SER A 79 -7.83 5.23 -14.84
C SER A 79 -8.35 5.94 -13.60
N LEU A 80 -9.38 6.77 -13.77
CA LEU A 80 -10.16 7.35 -12.68
C LEU A 80 -11.21 6.36 -12.13
N THR A 81 -11.37 5.19 -12.74
CA THR A 81 -12.26 4.14 -12.23
C THR A 81 -11.67 3.51 -10.97
N PRO A 82 -12.40 3.52 -9.83
CA PRO A 82 -11.95 2.89 -8.60
C PRO A 82 -11.69 1.39 -8.75
N MET A 83 -10.67 0.87 -8.07
CA MET A 83 -10.26 -0.53 -8.13
C MET A 83 -11.37 -1.50 -7.70
N LYS A 84 -12.19 -1.11 -6.72
CA LYS A 84 -13.34 -1.90 -6.24
C LYS A 84 -14.48 -2.00 -7.25
N ILE A 85 -14.50 -1.15 -8.28
CA ILE A 85 -15.45 -1.28 -9.40
C ILE A 85 -14.89 -2.23 -10.46
N LEU A 86 -13.59 -2.14 -10.73
CA LEU A 86 -12.91 -3.00 -11.71
C LEU A 86 -12.86 -4.46 -11.25
N ILE A 87 -12.59 -4.69 -9.96
CA ILE A 87 -12.59 -6.00 -9.33
C ILE A 87 -13.56 -5.91 -8.14
N PRO A 88 -14.85 -6.20 -8.36
CA PRO A 88 -15.88 -6.08 -7.33
C PRO A 88 -15.66 -7.03 -6.15
N ASP A 89 -16.33 -6.75 -5.03
CA ASP A 89 -16.25 -7.59 -3.83
C ASP A 89 -17.09 -8.88 -3.93
N ASN A 90 -18.02 -8.92 -4.88
CA ASN A 90 -18.93 -10.03 -5.13
C ASN A 90 -18.34 -10.91 -6.25
N ASP A 91 -18.04 -12.15 -5.90
CA ASP A 91 -17.98 -13.29 -6.84
C ASP A 91 -19.28 -14.09 -6.70
#